data_AF-A0A1F2P7P3-F1
#
_entry.id   AF-A0A1F2P7P3-F1
#
_cell.length_a   1.000
_cell.length_b   1.000
_cell.length_c   1.000
_cell.angle_alpha   90.00
_cell.angle_beta   90.00
_cell.angle_gamma   90.00
#
_symmetry.space_group_name_H-M   'P 1'
#
loop_
_entity.id
_entity.type
_entity.pdbx_description
1 polymer ?
#
loop_
_entity_poly.entity_id
_entity_poly.type
_entity_poly.pdbx_seq_one_letter_code
_entity_poly.pdbx_strand_id
1 'polypeptide(L)'
;MRYHLIPVFLILILVLSTITPVDGSDATKREILTDLLAIDKPSLFEDYSELFLAKTKVQATIQGMDGSEVTVVTSEWVDLFLEILDKFEAMTDVDDDPASHIEALRMADDVNSSISLFAGYDEASSNGIPLLLELALERFYIKEGEFFESASRIEKETAVRIEYMSISSEAYRKGDLLTDSSRMRFESARTRRIYEKDMENAASFIDAAGVHLDNAEHHPPGFFGLTSGFMEVLKARDNFYSGKKIYELHSDRKLETIEELETDINKTYNEMIIAILKVLLAYLVLLAVLTFITYRRVTRWRKDLYDTRLGEELIS
;
A
#
# COMPACT_ATOMS: atom_id res chain seq x y z
N MET A 1 -63.44 -11.15 38.02
CA MET A 1 -63.18 -10.43 36.76
C MET A 1 -61.93 -11.01 36.11
N ARG A 2 -62.08 -12.23 35.57
CA ARG A 2 -61.09 -13.01 34.81
C ARG A 2 -61.93 -13.80 33.81
N TYR A 3 -61.35 -14.25 32.70
CA TYR A 3 -61.99 -15.00 31.61
C TYR A 3 -62.57 -14.19 30.44
N HIS A 4 -61.79 -13.31 29.80
CA HIS A 4 -62.05 -12.92 28.39
C HIS A 4 -60.80 -12.81 27.50
N LEU A 5 -59.59 -13.07 28.01
CA LEU A 5 -58.34 -12.96 27.22
C LEU A 5 -57.92 -14.24 26.50
N ILE A 6 -58.47 -15.40 26.85
CA ILE A 6 -58.09 -16.70 26.28
C ILE A 6 -58.66 -16.94 24.86
N PRO A 7 -59.92 -16.59 24.51
CA PRO A 7 -60.42 -16.89 23.17
C PRO A 7 -59.81 -15.99 22.08
N VAL A 8 -59.41 -14.76 22.42
CA VAL A 8 -58.79 -13.84 21.45
C VAL A 8 -57.36 -14.28 21.11
N PHE A 9 -56.61 -14.79 22.08
CA PHE A 9 -55.25 -15.29 21.85
C PHE A 9 -55.23 -16.60 21.05
N LEU A 10 -56.24 -17.47 21.24
CA LEU A 10 -56.37 -18.71 20.46
C LEU A 10 -56.78 -18.43 19.00
N ILE A 11 -57.66 -17.44 18.77
CA ILE A 11 -58.06 -17.02 17.42
C ILE A 11 -56.89 -16.33 16.70
N LEU A 12 -56.06 -15.55 17.39
CA LEU A 12 -54.89 -14.91 16.78
C LEU A 12 -53.81 -15.94 16.37
N ILE A 13 -53.63 -17.01 17.15
CA ILE A 13 -52.72 -18.13 16.80
C ILE A 13 -53.30 -18.96 15.64
N LEU A 14 -54.62 -19.16 15.58
CA LEU A 14 -55.28 -19.86 14.47
C LEU A 14 -55.26 -19.05 13.16
N VAL A 15 -55.32 -17.72 13.23
CA VAL A 15 -55.20 -16.85 12.04
C VAL A 15 -53.74 -16.72 11.57
N LEU A 16 -52.75 -16.77 12.47
CA LEU A 16 -51.33 -16.89 12.07
C LEU A 16 -50.97 -18.28 11.51
N SER A 17 -51.74 -19.32 11.84
CA SER A 17 -51.54 -20.69 11.35
C SER A 17 -52.13 -20.93 9.95
N THR A 18 -52.81 -19.93 9.37
CA THR A 18 -53.43 -20.02 8.03
C THR A 18 -52.84 -18.99 7.06
N ILE A 19 -51.53 -18.70 7.16
CA ILE A 19 -50.80 -18.22 5.98
C ILE A 19 -50.74 -19.44 5.05
N THR A 20 -51.81 -19.65 4.28
CA THR A 20 -51.78 -20.55 3.14
C THR A 20 -50.62 -20.08 2.26
N PRO A 21 -49.70 -20.97 1.83
CA PRO A 21 -48.77 -20.59 0.78
C PRO A 21 -49.61 -20.05 -0.38
N VAL A 22 -49.21 -18.90 -0.93
CA VAL A 22 -49.81 -18.40 -2.17
C VAL A 22 -49.68 -19.53 -3.17
N ASP A 23 -50.83 -20.03 -3.66
CA ASP A 23 -50.87 -21.14 -4.61
C ASP A 23 -50.02 -20.76 -5.84
N GLY A 24 -49.10 -21.64 -6.21
CA GLY A 24 -48.30 -21.45 -7.43
C GLY A 24 -49.20 -21.36 -8.67
N SER A 25 -48.76 -20.61 -9.68
CA SER A 25 -49.55 -20.43 -10.89
C SER A 25 -48.71 -20.46 -12.17
N ASP A 26 -49.32 -20.95 -13.26
CA ASP A 26 -48.75 -20.83 -14.61
C ASP A 26 -48.48 -19.36 -15.01
N ALA A 27 -49.18 -18.40 -14.42
CA ALA A 27 -48.93 -16.99 -14.66
C ALA A 27 -47.58 -16.57 -14.05
N THR A 28 -47.34 -16.92 -12.79
CA THR A 28 -46.07 -16.68 -12.08
C THR A 28 -44.90 -17.36 -12.78
N LYS A 29 -45.09 -18.61 -13.20
CA LYS A 29 -44.08 -19.34 -14.01
C LYS A 29 -43.73 -18.60 -15.31
N ARG A 30 -44.73 -18.08 -16.04
CA ARG A 30 -44.49 -17.32 -17.27
C ARG A 30 -43.78 -16.00 -17.02
N GLU A 31 -44.11 -15.29 -15.94
CA GLU A 31 -43.46 -14.04 -15.54
C GLU A 31 -41.97 -14.27 -15.27
N ILE A 32 -41.64 -15.20 -14.37
CA ILE A 32 -40.25 -15.60 -14.05
C ILE A 32 -39.46 -15.97 -15.31
N LEU A 33 -40.04 -16.81 -16.19
CA LEU A 33 -39.37 -17.21 -17.42
C LEU A 33 -39.18 -16.04 -18.39
N THR A 34 -40.09 -15.08 -18.42
CA THR A 34 -39.98 -13.88 -19.25
C THR A 34 -38.83 -13.01 -18.77
N ASP A 35 -38.73 -12.80 -17.46
CA ASP A 35 -37.65 -12.01 -16.86
C ASP A 35 -36.29 -12.67 -17.09
N LEU A 36 -36.19 -13.99 -16.89
CA LEU A 36 -34.98 -14.76 -17.20
C LEU A 36 -34.59 -14.71 -18.69
N LEU A 37 -35.56 -14.66 -19.60
CA LEU A 37 -35.28 -14.54 -21.03
C LEU A 37 -34.83 -13.12 -21.41
N ALA A 38 -35.33 -12.10 -20.71
CA ALA A 38 -35.00 -10.70 -20.98
C ALA A 38 -33.56 -10.32 -20.58
N ILE A 39 -32.93 -11.08 -19.67
CA ILE A 39 -31.53 -10.86 -19.29
C ILE A 39 -30.64 -11.16 -20.49
N ASP A 40 -29.96 -10.14 -21.01
CA ASP A 40 -28.93 -10.31 -22.02
C ASP A 40 -27.69 -9.55 -21.60
N LYS A 41 -26.66 -10.28 -21.17
CA LYS A 41 -25.36 -9.75 -20.70
C LYS A 41 -24.24 -10.43 -21.48
N PRO A 42 -24.10 -10.16 -22.80
CA PRO A 42 -23.26 -10.96 -23.69
C PRO A 42 -21.77 -10.90 -23.31
N SER A 43 -21.26 -9.74 -22.88
CA SER A 43 -19.87 -9.59 -22.41
C SER A 43 -19.60 -10.45 -21.16
N LEU A 44 -20.45 -10.33 -20.14
CA LEU A 44 -20.33 -11.09 -18.90
C LEU A 44 -20.37 -12.60 -19.17
N PHE A 45 -21.27 -13.06 -20.04
CA PHE A 45 -21.42 -14.47 -20.39
C PHE A 45 -20.29 -15.01 -21.27
N GLU A 46 -19.65 -14.17 -22.07
CA GLU A 46 -18.45 -14.55 -22.81
C GLU A 46 -17.26 -14.73 -21.86
N ASP A 47 -17.09 -13.80 -20.92
CA ASP A 47 -16.00 -13.83 -19.96
C ASP A 47 -16.19 -14.88 -18.86
N TYR A 48 -17.43 -15.21 -18.52
CA TYR A 48 -17.83 -16.18 -17.48
C TYR A 48 -18.97 -17.08 -17.99
N SER A 49 -18.60 -18.01 -18.88
CA SER A 49 -19.53 -18.98 -19.48
C SER A 49 -20.34 -19.82 -18.47
N GLU A 50 -19.81 -19.99 -17.26
CA GLU A 50 -20.43 -20.67 -16.13
C GLU A 50 -21.73 -19.97 -15.71
N LEU A 51 -21.77 -18.62 -15.75
CA LEU A 51 -22.97 -17.84 -15.45
C LEU A 51 -24.06 -18.04 -16.50
N PHE A 52 -23.68 -18.17 -17.77
CA PHE A 52 -24.63 -18.49 -18.84
C PHE A 52 -25.21 -19.90 -18.68
N LEU A 53 -24.36 -20.87 -18.30
CA LEU A 53 -24.81 -22.22 -17.97
C LEU A 53 -25.74 -22.23 -16.76
N ALA A 54 -25.43 -21.45 -15.72
CA ALA A 54 -26.28 -21.29 -14.54
C ALA A 54 -27.65 -20.75 -14.92
N LYS A 55 -27.70 -19.67 -15.71
CA LYS A 55 -28.93 -19.08 -16.25
C LYS A 55 -29.75 -20.11 -17.03
N THR A 56 -29.11 -20.85 -17.94
CA THR A 56 -29.78 -21.88 -18.74
C THR A 56 -30.36 -22.99 -17.85
N LYS A 57 -29.64 -23.35 -16.77
CA LYS A 57 -30.09 -24.36 -15.81
C LYS A 57 -31.27 -23.88 -14.98
N VAL A 58 -31.25 -22.64 -14.49
CA VAL A 58 -32.40 -21.99 -13.84
C VAL A 58 -33.62 -22.05 -14.75
N GLN A 59 -33.48 -21.64 -16.02
CA GLN A 59 -34.57 -21.69 -16.99
C GLN A 59 -35.12 -23.11 -17.18
N ALA A 60 -34.24 -24.10 -17.34
CA ALA A 60 -34.64 -25.50 -17.50
C ALA A 60 -35.36 -26.04 -16.25
N THR A 61 -34.89 -25.72 -15.05
CA THR A 61 -35.52 -26.11 -13.78
C THR A 61 -36.93 -25.54 -13.69
N ILE A 62 -37.12 -24.24 -13.90
CA ILE A 62 -38.45 -23.60 -13.88
C ILE A 62 -39.36 -24.15 -14.98
N GLN A 63 -38.84 -24.37 -16.19
CA GLN A 63 -39.61 -24.97 -17.28
C GLN A 63 -40.11 -26.38 -16.96
N GLY A 64 -39.32 -27.16 -16.21
CA GLY A 64 -39.65 -28.53 -15.80
C GLY A 64 -40.66 -28.64 -14.65
N MET A 65 -40.84 -27.58 -13.85
CA MET A 65 -41.80 -27.56 -12.72
C MET A 65 -43.24 -27.43 -13.21
N ASP A 66 -44.20 -28.03 -12.51
CA ASP A 66 -45.62 -27.73 -12.76
C ASP A 66 -45.95 -26.31 -12.27
N GLY A 67 -46.91 -25.62 -12.90
CA GLY A 67 -47.26 -24.25 -12.53
C GLY A 67 -47.66 -24.09 -11.06
N SER A 68 -48.29 -25.10 -10.47
CA SER A 68 -48.64 -25.15 -9.04
C SER A 68 -47.43 -25.27 -8.10
N GLU A 69 -46.29 -25.73 -8.60
CA GLU A 69 -45.04 -25.88 -7.84
C GLU A 69 -44.21 -24.58 -7.84
N VAL A 70 -44.49 -23.65 -8.77
CA VAL A 70 -43.83 -22.35 -8.84
C VAL A 70 -44.48 -21.40 -7.83
N THR A 71 -43.90 -21.36 -6.64
CA THR A 71 -44.42 -20.61 -5.48
C THR A 71 -43.63 -19.32 -5.25
N VAL A 72 -43.98 -18.58 -4.18
CA VAL A 72 -43.23 -17.40 -3.72
C VAL A 72 -41.76 -17.74 -3.45
N VAL A 73 -41.48 -18.92 -2.89
CA VAL A 73 -40.10 -19.37 -2.66
C VAL A 73 -39.33 -19.49 -3.97
N THR A 74 -40.01 -19.92 -5.05
CA THR A 74 -39.42 -19.98 -6.38
C THR A 74 -39.07 -18.60 -6.91
N SER A 75 -39.94 -17.62 -6.73
CA SER A 75 -39.65 -16.22 -7.06
C SER A 75 -38.46 -15.69 -6.25
N GLU A 76 -38.45 -15.90 -4.93
CA GLU A 76 -37.39 -15.41 -4.04
C GLU A 76 -35.99 -15.89 -4.45
N TRP A 77 -35.83 -17.19 -4.76
CA TRP A 77 -34.52 -17.68 -5.17
C TRP A 77 -34.15 -17.24 -6.58
N VAL A 78 -35.12 -17.13 -7.51
CA VAL A 78 -34.82 -16.58 -8.85
C VAL A 78 -34.40 -15.13 -8.74
N ASP A 79 -35.09 -14.31 -7.96
CA ASP A 79 -34.72 -12.90 -7.74
C ASP A 79 -33.31 -12.77 -7.16
N LEU A 80 -32.94 -13.63 -6.20
CA LEU A 80 -31.58 -13.67 -5.67
C LEU A 80 -30.56 -14.08 -6.75
N PHE A 81 -30.89 -15.03 -7.63
CA PHE A 81 -30.05 -15.38 -8.77
C PHE A 81 -29.85 -14.18 -9.72
N LEU A 82 -30.90 -13.41 -9.99
CA LEU A 82 -30.82 -12.19 -10.80
C LEU A 82 -29.91 -11.14 -10.16
N GLU A 83 -30.09 -10.91 -8.86
CA GLU A 83 -29.23 -10.01 -8.08
C GLU A 83 -27.77 -10.44 -8.14
N ILE A 84 -27.47 -11.74 -8.04
CA ILE A 84 -26.11 -12.27 -8.18
C ILE A 84 -25.54 -11.94 -9.57
N LEU A 85 -26.30 -12.10 -10.65
CA LEU A 85 -25.84 -11.78 -12.00
C LEU A 85 -25.54 -10.27 -12.17
N ASP A 86 -26.37 -9.41 -11.61
CA ASP A 86 -26.16 -7.96 -11.64
C ASP A 86 -24.91 -7.55 -10.82
N LYS A 87 -24.69 -8.18 -9.66
CA LYS A 87 -23.47 -7.96 -8.86
C LYS A 87 -22.22 -8.47 -9.58
N PHE A 88 -22.31 -9.60 -10.29
CA PHE A 88 -21.22 -10.11 -11.13
C PHE A 88 -20.84 -9.11 -12.21
N GLU A 89 -21.83 -8.56 -12.92
CA GLU A 89 -21.59 -7.52 -13.93
C GLU A 89 -20.87 -6.32 -13.31
N ALA A 90 -21.40 -5.79 -12.21
CA ALA A 90 -20.84 -4.62 -11.53
C ALA A 90 -19.40 -4.83 -11.04
N MET A 91 -19.05 -6.02 -10.54
CA MET A 91 -17.68 -6.28 -10.09
C MET A 91 -16.70 -6.56 -11.24
N THR A 92 -17.18 -6.90 -12.43
CA THR A 92 -16.33 -7.15 -13.61
C THR A 92 -16.17 -5.92 -14.51
N ASP A 93 -17.07 -4.95 -14.42
CA ASP A 93 -17.04 -3.69 -15.15
C ASP A 93 -16.31 -2.61 -14.34
N VAL A 94 -15.01 -2.82 -14.12
CA VAL A 94 -14.15 -1.90 -13.35
C VAL A 94 -13.02 -1.34 -14.21
N ASP A 95 -12.59 -0.12 -13.88
CA ASP A 95 -11.44 0.52 -14.51
C ASP A 95 -10.14 -0.27 -14.23
N ASP A 96 -9.18 -0.18 -15.16
CA ASP A 96 -7.86 -0.84 -15.09
C ASP A 96 -6.93 -0.11 -14.09
N ASP A 97 -7.37 0.04 -12.85
CA ASP A 97 -6.63 0.65 -11.76
C ASP A 97 -6.75 -0.16 -10.44
N PRO A 98 -5.71 -0.20 -9.60
CA PRO A 98 -5.72 -1.02 -8.38
C PRO A 98 -6.84 -0.71 -7.38
N ALA A 99 -7.32 0.54 -7.31
CA ALA A 99 -8.36 0.89 -6.34
C ALA A 99 -9.72 0.32 -6.75
N SER A 100 -10.04 0.38 -8.05
CA SER A 100 -11.26 -0.20 -8.61
C SER A 100 -11.27 -1.73 -8.47
N HIS A 101 -10.15 -2.40 -8.73
CA HIS A 101 -9.99 -3.84 -8.52
C HIS A 101 -10.08 -4.26 -7.03
N ILE A 102 -9.59 -3.44 -6.09
CA ILE A 102 -9.79 -3.68 -4.65
C ILE A 102 -11.28 -3.65 -4.28
N GLU A 103 -12.05 -2.72 -4.86
CA GLU A 103 -13.49 -2.64 -4.63
C GLU A 103 -14.22 -3.83 -5.26
N ALA A 104 -13.81 -4.25 -6.46
CA ALA A 104 -14.32 -5.45 -7.12
C ALA A 104 -14.16 -6.70 -6.23
N LEU A 105 -13.00 -6.87 -5.58
CA LEU A 105 -12.77 -7.95 -4.61
C LEU A 105 -13.70 -7.90 -3.39
N ARG A 106 -14.12 -6.71 -2.95
CA ARG A 106 -15.11 -6.56 -1.86
C ARG A 106 -16.51 -6.93 -2.33
N MET A 107 -16.89 -6.52 -3.54
CA MET A 107 -18.16 -6.93 -4.14
C MET A 107 -18.21 -8.46 -4.32
N ALA A 108 -17.10 -9.08 -4.71
CA ALA A 108 -16.97 -10.53 -4.82
C ALA A 108 -17.20 -11.27 -3.49
N ASP A 109 -16.81 -10.69 -2.36
CA ASP A 109 -17.11 -11.25 -1.03
C ASP A 109 -18.61 -11.19 -0.68
N ASP A 110 -19.30 -10.14 -1.12
CA ASP A 110 -20.77 -10.04 -0.99
C ASP A 110 -21.49 -11.03 -1.94
N VAL A 111 -20.99 -11.19 -3.16
CA VAL A 111 -21.45 -12.22 -4.10
C VAL A 111 -21.26 -13.61 -3.52
N ASN A 112 -20.12 -13.92 -2.91
CA ASN A 112 -19.88 -15.20 -2.25
C ASN A 112 -20.91 -15.49 -1.15
N SER A 113 -21.26 -14.47 -0.37
CA SER A 113 -22.28 -14.55 0.67
C SER A 113 -23.67 -14.78 0.07
N SER A 114 -23.98 -14.08 -1.03
CA SER A 114 -25.23 -14.24 -1.79
C SER A 114 -25.36 -15.65 -2.38
N ILE A 115 -24.28 -16.21 -2.93
CA ILE A 115 -24.23 -17.58 -3.43
C ILE A 115 -24.44 -18.59 -2.29
N SER A 116 -23.85 -18.35 -1.12
CA SER A 116 -24.04 -19.20 0.06
C SER A 116 -25.50 -19.21 0.54
N LEU A 117 -26.18 -18.05 0.50
CA LEU A 117 -27.61 -17.95 0.77
C LEU A 117 -28.43 -18.68 -0.31
N PHE A 118 -28.06 -18.49 -1.57
CA PHE A 118 -28.69 -19.13 -2.73
C PHE A 118 -28.60 -20.67 -2.66
N ALA A 119 -27.49 -21.21 -2.16
CA ALA A 119 -27.31 -22.64 -1.92
C ALA A 119 -28.25 -23.22 -0.84
N GLY A 120 -28.89 -22.37 -0.03
CA GLY A 120 -29.88 -22.78 0.97
C GLY A 120 -31.25 -23.14 0.39
N TYR A 121 -31.53 -22.83 -0.88
CA TYR A 121 -32.76 -23.22 -1.56
C TYR A 121 -32.61 -24.62 -2.18
N ASP A 122 -33.43 -25.58 -1.74
CA ASP A 122 -33.34 -26.99 -2.11
C ASP A 122 -33.45 -27.19 -3.64
N GLU A 123 -34.38 -26.50 -4.31
CA GLU A 123 -34.55 -26.57 -5.75
C GLU A 123 -33.31 -26.06 -6.50
N ALA A 124 -32.69 -24.97 -6.06
CA ALA A 124 -31.48 -24.44 -6.69
C ALA A 124 -30.26 -25.36 -6.45
N SER A 125 -30.11 -25.83 -5.21
CA SER A 125 -29.00 -26.66 -4.75
C SER A 125 -29.02 -28.05 -5.38
N SER A 126 -30.18 -28.72 -5.39
CA SER A 126 -30.34 -30.04 -6.03
C SER A 126 -30.08 -30.02 -7.53
N ASN A 127 -30.33 -28.88 -8.17
CA ASN A 127 -30.00 -28.65 -9.57
C ASN A 127 -28.55 -28.18 -9.75
N GLY A 128 -27.71 -28.08 -8.71
CA GLY A 128 -26.29 -27.72 -8.84
C GLY A 128 -26.05 -26.37 -9.52
N ILE A 129 -26.97 -25.42 -9.34
CA ILE A 129 -26.86 -24.05 -9.86
C ILE A 129 -25.83 -23.23 -9.04
N PRO A 130 -25.81 -23.31 -7.68
CA PRO A 130 -24.80 -22.60 -6.88
C PRO A 130 -23.37 -22.95 -7.29
N LEU A 131 -23.09 -24.23 -7.58
CA LEU A 131 -21.77 -24.68 -8.03
C LEU A 131 -21.27 -23.94 -9.28
N LEU A 132 -22.16 -23.62 -10.23
CA LEU A 132 -21.76 -22.87 -11.43
C LEU A 132 -21.43 -21.41 -11.10
N LEU A 133 -22.13 -20.82 -10.14
CA LEU A 133 -21.83 -19.47 -9.65
C LEU A 133 -20.51 -19.44 -8.86
N GLU A 134 -20.27 -20.47 -8.04
CA GLU A 134 -19.01 -20.65 -7.30
C GLU A 134 -17.83 -20.75 -8.26
N LEU A 135 -17.93 -21.58 -9.31
CA LEU A 135 -16.87 -21.71 -10.33
C LEU A 135 -16.60 -20.39 -11.07
N ALA A 136 -17.64 -19.62 -11.40
CA ALA A 136 -17.48 -18.30 -11.99
C ALA A 136 -16.73 -17.35 -11.03
N LEU A 137 -17.07 -17.39 -9.74
CA LEU A 137 -16.46 -16.56 -8.71
C LEU A 137 -15.00 -16.95 -8.44
N GLU A 138 -14.69 -18.24 -8.40
CA GLU A 138 -13.32 -18.75 -8.29
C GLU A 138 -12.46 -18.22 -9.44
N ARG A 139 -12.98 -18.29 -10.68
CA ARG A 139 -12.27 -17.78 -11.85
C ARG A 139 -12.09 -16.26 -11.82
N PHE A 140 -13.05 -15.52 -11.28
CA PHE A 140 -12.91 -14.09 -11.03
C PHE A 140 -11.75 -13.83 -10.05
N TYR A 141 -11.71 -14.52 -8.91
CA TYR A 141 -10.63 -14.38 -7.94
C TYR A 141 -9.25 -14.74 -8.51
N ILE A 142 -9.16 -15.73 -9.40
CA ILE A 142 -7.90 -16.05 -10.09
C ILE A 142 -7.44 -14.87 -10.96
N LYS A 143 -8.33 -14.29 -11.78
CA LYS A 143 -8.02 -13.13 -12.63
C LYS A 143 -7.54 -11.93 -11.79
N GLU A 144 -8.22 -11.65 -10.68
CA GLU A 144 -7.79 -10.60 -9.74
C GLU A 144 -6.42 -10.91 -9.12
N GLY A 145 -6.16 -12.18 -8.78
CA GLY A 145 -4.86 -12.64 -8.33
C GLY A 145 -3.75 -12.35 -9.34
N GLU A 146 -4.00 -12.61 -10.62
CA GLU A 146 -3.07 -12.33 -11.73
C GLU A 146 -2.84 -10.84 -11.95
N PHE A 147 -3.91 -10.03 -11.85
CA PHE A 147 -3.85 -8.57 -11.93
C PHE A 147 -2.92 -8.01 -10.85
N PHE A 148 -3.15 -8.34 -9.57
CA PHE A 148 -2.33 -7.83 -8.47
C PHE A 148 -0.92 -8.41 -8.45
N GLU A 149 -0.71 -9.65 -8.93
CA GLU A 149 0.63 -10.17 -9.14
C GLU A 149 1.38 -9.31 -10.16
N SER A 150 0.74 -8.98 -11.28
CA SER A 150 1.31 -8.14 -12.34
C SER A 150 1.57 -6.71 -11.85
N ALA A 151 0.62 -6.10 -11.15
CA ALA A 151 0.76 -4.78 -10.54
C ALA A 151 1.95 -4.74 -9.56
N SER A 152 2.11 -5.77 -8.72
CA SER A 152 3.23 -5.84 -7.77
C SER A 152 4.61 -5.88 -8.45
N ARG A 153 4.71 -6.44 -9.66
CA ARG A 153 5.99 -6.55 -10.39
C ARG A 153 6.47 -5.22 -10.96
N ILE A 154 5.55 -4.29 -11.23
CA ILE A 154 5.87 -2.96 -11.78
C ILE A 154 5.86 -1.85 -10.71
N GLU A 155 5.31 -2.14 -9.52
CA GLU A 155 5.26 -1.19 -8.41
C GLU A 155 6.65 -0.88 -7.85
N LYS A 156 6.92 0.42 -7.71
CA LYS A 156 8.19 0.98 -7.23
C LYS A 156 8.20 1.11 -5.71
N GLU A 157 7.09 1.59 -5.13
CA GLU A 157 6.97 1.74 -3.68
C GLU A 157 6.92 0.35 -3.04
N THR A 158 7.97 -0.01 -2.29
CA THR A 158 8.11 -1.38 -1.78
C THR A 158 6.98 -1.77 -0.82
N ALA A 159 6.46 -0.80 -0.05
CA ALA A 159 5.32 -1.01 0.83
C ALA A 159 4.05 -1.41 0.05
N VAL A 160 3.73 -0.66 -1.01
CA VAL A 160 2.57 -0.93 -1.89
C VAL A 160 2.75 -2.25 -2.64
N ARG A 161 3.98 -2.53 -3.12
CA ARG A 161 4.28 -3.84 -3.74
C ARG A 161 3.98 -5.01 -2.81
N ILE A 162 4.35 -4.91 -1.53
CA ILE A 162 4.07 -5.94 -0.52
C ILE A 162 2.55 -6.12 -0.32
N GLU A 163 1.80 -5.03 -0.36
CA GLU A 163 0.33 -5.03 -0.26
C GLU A 163 -0.29 -5.76 -1.46
N TYR A 164 0.08 -5.40 -2.69
CA TYR A 164 -0.40 -6.09 -3.90
C TYR A 164 -0.06 -7.58 -3.91
N MET A 165 1.15 -7.97 -3.48
CA MET A 165 1.47 -9.40 -3.32
C MET A 165 0.58 -10.10 -2.29
N SER A 166 0.19 -9.40 -1.22
CA SER A 166 -0.71 -9.94 -0.20
C SER A 166 -2.14 -10.08 -0.73
N ILE A 167 -2.63 -9.10 -1.49
CA ILE A 167 -3.94 -9.15 -2.14
C ILE A 167 -3.99 -10.28 -3.16
N SER A 168 -2.98 -10.38 -4.02
CA SER A 168 -2.83 -11.46 -5.00
C SER A 168 -2.85 -12.84 -4.33
N SER A 169 -2.08 -13.01 -3.24
CA SER A 169 -2.08 -14.26 -2.46
C SER A 169 -3.47 -14.65 -1.95
N GLU A 170 -4.23 -13.68 -1.45
CA GLU A 170 -5.56 -13.91 -0.91
C GLU A 170 -6.59 -14.20 -2.00
N ALA A 171 -6.52 -13.47 -3.13
CA ALA A 171 -7.35 -13.72 -4.29
C ALA A 171 -7.12 -15.13 -4.86
N TYR A 172 -5.85 -15.52 -5.07
CA TYR A 172 -5.52 -16.91 -5.46
C TYR A 172 -6.02 -17.95 -4.45
N ARG A 173 -6.00 -17.64 -3.15
CA ARG A 173 -6.54 -18.56 -2.12
C ARG A 173 -8.05 -18.75 -2.27
N LYS A 174 -8.78 -17.67 -2.55
CA LYS A 174 -10.24 -17.68 -2.74
C LYS A 174 -10.64 -18.35 -4.07
N GLY A 175 -9.79 -18.26 -5.09
CA GLY A 175 -9.95 -18.99 -6.36
C GLY A 175 -9.34 -20.40 -6.37
N ASP A 176 -9.13 -21.01 -5.21
CA ASP A 176 -8.54 -22.35 -5.02
C ASP A 176 -7.18 -22.63 -5.70
N LEU A 177 -6.44 -21.58 -6.07
CA LEU A 177 -5.09 -21.67 -6.64
C LEU A 177 -4.03 -21.65 -5.52
N LEU A 178 -4.06 -22.68 -4.66
CA LEU A 178 -3.31 -22.75 -3.39
C LEU A 178 -1.78 -22.67 -3.56
N THR A 179 -1.25 -23.18 -4.67
CA THR A 179 0.19 -23.15 -4.96
C THR A 179 0.67 -21.71 -5.16
N ASP A 180 -0.03 -20.94 -5.99
CA ASP A 180 0.31 -19.54 -6.26
C ASP A 180 0.01 -18.64 -5.07
N SER A 181 -1.08 -18.90 -4.34
CA SER A 181 -1.35 -18.25 -3.06
C SER A 181 -0.17 -18.42 -2.10
N SER A 182 0.34 -19.63 -1.93
CA SER A 182 1.47 -19.93 -1.04
C SER A 182 2.78 -19.28 -1.51
N ARG A 183 3.03 -19.29 -2.82
CA ARG A 183 4.18 -18.61 -3.45
C ARG A 183 4.14 -17.11 -3.16
N MET A 184 3.03 -16.45 -3.48
CA MET A 184 2.83 -15.00 -3.25
C MET A 184 2.96 -14.65 -1.77
N ARG A 185 2.40 -15.45 -0.87
CA ARG A 185 2.53 -15.24 0.59
C ARG A 185 3.98 -15.29 1.05
N PHE A 186 4.74 -16.27 0.54
CA PHE A 186 6.16 -16.40 0.87
C PHE A 186 6.98 -15.21 0.34
N GLU A 187 6.74 -14.81 -0.92
CA GLU A 187 7.42 -13.68 -1.55
C GLU A 187 7.11 -12.35 -0.83
N SER A 188 5.84 -12.12 -0.49
CA SER A 188 5.40 -10.96 0.32
C SER A 188 6.09 -10.94 1.68
N ALA A 189 6.09 -12.07 2.41
CA ALA A 189 6.71 -12.16 3.73
C ALA A 189 8.23 -11.96 3.68
N ARG A 190 8.91 -12.50 2.67
CA ARG A 190 10.35 -12.30 2.46
C ARG A 190 10.65 -10.83 2.17
N THR A 191 9.91 -10.22 1.26
CA THR A 191 10.10 -8.81 0.87
C THR A 191 9.83 -7.89 2.05
N ARG A 192 8.76 -8.16 2.83
CA ARG A 192 8.43 -7.42 4.04
C ARG A 192 9.55 -7.43 5.07
N ARG A 193 10.13 -8.60 5.37
CA ARG A 193 11.24 -8.69 6.34
C ARG A 193 12.47 -7.89 5.91
N ILE A 194 12.79 -7.90 4.61
CA ILE A 194 13.91 -7.12 4.08
C ILE A 194 13.60 -5.63 4.21
N TYR A 195 12.42 -5.21 3.75
CA TYR A 195 11.97 -3.83 3.84
C TYR A 195 11.94 -3.31 5.28
N GLU A 196 11.35 -4.05 6.22
CA GLU A 196 11.30 -3.66 7.64
C GLU A 196 12.70 -3.45 8.23
N LYS A 197 13.62 -4.37 7.94
CA LYS A 197 15.02 -4.25 8.38
C LYS A 197 15.73 -3.05 7.74
N ASP A 198 15.50 -2.83 6.45
CA ASP A 198 16.10 -1.71 5.73
C ASP A 198 15.54 -0.39 6.26
N MET A 199 14.24 -0.31 6.55
CA MET A 199 13.61 0.87 7.16
C MET A 199 14.11 1.15 8.59
N GLU A 200 14.37 0.11 9.38
CA GLU A 200 14.99 0.23 10.71
C GLU A 200 16.41 0.80 10.59
N ASN A 201 17.22 0.27 9.66
CA ASN A 201 18.57 0.79 9.41
C ASN A 201 18.52 2.24 8.92
N ALA A 202 17.63 2.55 7.98
CA ALA A 202 17.47 3.91 7.44
C ALA A 202 17.11 4.90 8.55
N ALA A 203 16.14 4.56 9.40
CA ALA A 203 15.76 5.38 10.54
C ALA A 203 16.93 5.59 11.50
N SER A 204 17.68 4.52 11.84
CA SER A 204 18.86 4.63 12.69
C SER A 204 19.95 5.54 12.10
N PHE A 205 20.15 5.53 10.79
CA PHE A 205 21.08 6.45 10.12
C PHE A 205 20.60 7.90 10.17
N ILE A 206 19.31 8.15 9.93
CA ILE A 206 18.73 9.50 10.01
C ILE A 206 18.81 10.04 11.44
N ASP A 207 18.49 9.23 12.45
CA ASP A 207 18.58 9.62 13.86
C ASP A 207 20.04 9.95 14.24
N ALA A 208 20.99 9.12 13.82
CA ALA A 208 22.41 9.38 14.01
C ALA A 208 22.86 10.68 13.31
N ALA A 209 22.34 10.96 12.11
CA ALA A 209 22.62 12.19 11.40
C ALA A 209 22.14 13.42 12.19
N GLY A 210 20.93 13.37 12.76
CA GLY A 210 20.41 14.42 13.63
C GLY A 210 21.26 14.64 14.88
N VAL A 211 21.70 13.58 15.56
CA VAL A 211 22.59 13.69 16.73
C VAL A 211 23.94 14.33 16.37
N HIS A 212 24.53 13.95 15.23
CA HIS A 212 25.79 14.55 14.78
C HIS A 212 25.63 16.01 14.35
N LEU A 213 24.48 16.38 13.76
CA LEU A 213 24.17 17.76 13.45
C LEU A 213 24.05 18.61 14.72
N ASP A 214 23.32 18.13 15.74
CA ASP A 214 23.19 18.82 17.02
C ASP A 214 24.55 19.01 17.73
N ASN A 215 25.40 17.98 17.72
CA ASN A 215 26.77 18.07 18.25
C ASN A 215 27.64 19.08 17.47
N ALA A 216 27.42 19.22 16.16
CA ALA A 216 28.09 20.21 15.36
C ALA A 216 27.64 21.63 15.73
N GLU A 217 26.35 21.86 15.87
CA GLU A 217 25.81 23.18 16.25
C GLU A 217 26.28 23.62 17.64
N HIS A 218 26.41 22.67 18.57
CA HIS A 218 26.83 22.91 19.96
C HIS A 218 28.33 22.65 20.23
N HIS A 219 29.18 22.79 19.21
CA HIS A 219 30.62 22.57 19.34
C HIS A 219 31.30 23.56 20.32
N PRO A 220 32.40 23.15 20.99
CA PRO A 220 33.15 24.06 21.87
C PRO A 220 33.73 25.27 21.13
N PRO A 221 33.97 26.41 21.81
CA PRO A 221 34.56 27.58 21.18
C PRO A 221 36.06 27.38 20.84
N GLY A 222 36.53 28.10 19.83
CA GLY A 222 37.93 28.11 19.40
C GLY A 222 38.22 27.19 18.21
N PHE A 223 39.45 27.24 17.68
CA PHE A 223 39.82 26.55 16.44
C PHE A 223 39.60 25.04 16.52
N PHE A 224 40.06 24.39 17.60
CA PHE A 224 39.91 22.94 17.75
C PHE A 224 38.45 22.51 17.90
N GLY A 225 37.64 23.29 18.63
CA GLY A 225 36.20 23.03 18.75
C GLY A 225 35.47 23.20 17.41
N LEU A 226 35.83 24.20 16.62
CA LEU A 226 35.30 24.39 15.27
C LEU A 226 35.67 23.22 14.34
N THR A 227 36.91 22.70 14.42
CA THR A 227 37.31 21.53 13.64
C THR A 227 36.60 20.25 14.09
N SER A 228 36.34 20.07 15.39
CA SER A 228 35.55 18.92 15.86
C SER A 228 34.09 19.03 15.41
N GLY A 229 33.48 20.22 15.49
CA GLY A 229 32.13 20.45 14.99
C GLY A 229 32.03 20.15 13.49
N PHE A 230 33.02 20.55 12.70
CA PHE A 230 33.06 20.24 11.27
C PHE A 230 33.14 18.73 10.98
N MET A 231 33.92 17.98 11.77
CA MET A 231 33.94 16.52 11.66
C MET A 231 32.59 15.89 12.01
N GLU A 232 31.86 16.44 12.97
CA GLU A 232 30.50 16.01 13.29
C GLU A 232 29.53 16.30 12.13
N VAL A 233 29.60 17.46 11.48
CA VAL A 233 28.79 17.70 10.26
C VAL A 233 29.09 16.72 9.14
N LEU A 234 30.37 16.37 8.94
CA LEU A 234 30.74 15.36 7.93
C LEU A 234 30.12 13.99 8.24
N LYS A 235 30.11 13.58 9.52
CA LYS A 235 29.42 12.34 9.95
C LYS A 235 27.90 12.45 9.79
N ALA A 236 27.32 13.61 10.14
CA ALA A 236 25.89 13.86 9.96
C ALA A 236 25.49 13.65 8.50
N ARG A 237 26.26 14.24 7.59
CA ARG A 237 26.06 14.14 6.15
C ARG A 237 26.22 12.69 5.63
N ASP A 238 27.25 11.97 6.06
CA ASP A 238 27.49 10.58 5.65
C ASP A 238 26.36 9.63 6.09
N ASN A 239 25.93 9.76 7.35
CA ASN A 239 24.79 9.00 7.87
C ASN A 239 23.49 9.38 7.14
N PHE A 240 23.24 10.68 6.93
CA PHE A 240 22.06 11.14 6.21
C PHE A 240 21.96 10.53 4.81
N TYR A 241 23.03 10.58 4.02
CA TYR A 241 23.03 10.00 2.67
C TYR A 241 22.93 8.48 2.68
N SER A 242 23.49 7.81 3.70
CA SER A 242 23.33 6.36 3.89
C SER A 242 21.87 5.98 4.15
N GLY A 243 21.18 6.71 5.02
CA GLY A 243 19.74 6.53 5.28
C GLY A 243 18.87 6.88 4.07
N LYS A 244 19.11 8.05 3.45
CA LYS A 244 18.40 8.52 2.25
C LYS A 244 18.47 7.51 1.10
N LYS A 245 19.64 6.93 0.85
CA LYS A 245 19.82 5.91 -0.19
C LYS A 245 18.92 4.69 0.02
N ILE A 246 18.66 4.29 1.26
CA ILE A 246 17.77 3.18 1.58
C ILE A 246 16.31 3.58 1.33
N TYR A 247 15.88 4.77 1.73
CA TYR A 247 14.54 5.25 1.39
C TYR A 247 14.34 5.38 -0.13
N GLU A 248 15.34 5.86 -0.87
CA GLU A 248 15.33 5.92 -2.34
C GLU A 248 15.20 4.52 -2.97
N LEU A 249 15.94 3.53 -2.45
CA LEU A 249 15.85 2.13 -2.91
C LEU A 249 14.42 1.60 -2.83
N HIS A 250 13.66 2.01 -1.82
CA HIS A 250 12.29 1.57 -1.60
C HIS A 250 11.21 2.51 -2.13
N SER A 251 11.60 3.64 -2.72
CA SER A 251 10.69 4.75 -3.10
C SER A 251 9.75 5.12 -1.95
N ASP A 252 10.29 5.20 -0.73
CA ASP A 252 9.52 5.40 0.49
C ASP A 252 9.11 6.86 0.67
N ARG A 253 7.87 7.09 1.14
CA ARG A 253 7.33 8.44 1.36
C ARG A 253 8.09 9.25 2.42
N LYS A 254 8.84 8.58 3.30
CA LYS A 254 9.71 9.27 4.27
C LYS A 254 10.77 10.15 3.62
N LEU A 255 11.07 9.98 2.32
CA LEU A 255 11.94 10.88 1.56
C LEU A 255 11.50 12.34 1.68
N GLU A 256 10.20 12.61 1.61
CA GLU A 256 9.64 13.97 1.71
C GLU A 256 9.83 14.57 3.11
N THR A 257 9.86 13.72 4.15
CA THR A 257 9.98 14.17 5.55
C THR A 257 11.43 14.50 5.94
N ILE A 258 12.42 13.95 5.23
CA ILE A 258 13.84 14.11 5.59
C ILE A 258 14.54 15.26 4.85
N GLU A 259 13.83 15.99 3.98
CA GLU A 259 14.39 17.12 3.21
C GLU A 259 14.81 18.30 4.09
N GLU A 260 14.10 18.53 5.20
CA GLU A 260 14.44 19.57 6.16
C GLU A 260 15.81 19.30 6.80
N LEU A 261 16.04 18.05 7.22
CA LEU A 261 17.32 17.63 7.78
C LEU A 261 18.47 17.76 6.77
N GLU A 262 18.24 17.47 5.48
CA GLU A 262 19.24 17.70 4.43
C GLU A 262 19.62 19.19 4.33
N THR A 263 18.61 20.06 4.41
CA THR A 263 18.79 21.51 4.33
C THR A 263 19.62 22.02 5.50
N ASP A 264 19.31 21.56 6.72
CA ASP A 264 20.03 21.97 7.93
C ASP A 264 21.47 21.46 7.93
N ILE A 265 21.72 20.20 7.55
CA ILE A 265 23.07 19.65 7.41
C ILE A 265 23.89 20.48 6.43
N ASN A 266 23.33 20.81 5.25
CA ASN A 266 24.04 21.59 4.24
C ASN A 266 24.29 23.03 4.67
N LYS A 267 23.35 23.64 5.39
CA LYS A 267 23.52 24.97 5.97
C LYS A 267 24.66 24.98 7.00
N THR A 268 24.62 24.10 7.99
CA THR A 268 25.63 24.01 9.05
C THR A 268 27.00 23.67 8.48
N TYR A 269 27.08 22.80 7.47
CA TYR A 269 28.31 22.51 6.71
C TYR A 269 28.93 23.78 6.10
N ASN A 270 28.12 24.57 5.39
CA ASN A 270 28.59 25.79 4.73
C ASN A 270 29.02 26.86 5.74
N GLU A 271 28.24 27.06 6.80
CA GLU A 271 28.57 28.00 7.87
C GLU A 271 29.90 27.66 8.54
N MET A 272 30.13 26.38 8.83
CA MET A 272 31.38 25.91 9.43
C MET A 272 32.58 26.07 8.49
N ILE A 273 32.44 25.75 7.19
CA ILE A 273 33.53 25.98 6.22
C ILE A 273 33.92 27.45 6.20
N ILE A 274 32.94 28.35 6.14
CA ILE A 274 33.19 29.79 6.12
C ILE A 274 33.89 30.22 7.42
N ALA A 275 33.45 29.71 8.57
CA ALA A 275 34.08 29.99 9.85
C ALA A 275 35.55 29.51 9.90
N ILE A 276 35.83 28.28 9.43
CA ILE A 276 37.18 27.72 9.39
C ILE A 276 38.08 28.57 8.49
N LEU A 277 37.60 28.94 7.30
CA LEU A 277 38.34 29.79 6.36
C LEU A 277 38.66 31.16 6.96
N LYS A 278 37.72 31.77 7.69
CA LYS A 278 37.97 33.05 8.39
C LYS A 278 39.05 32.92 9.46
N VAL A 279 39.02 31.86 10.26
CA VAL A 279 40.03 31.63 11.29
C VAL A 279 41.41 31.38 10.66
N LEU A 280 41.49 30.54 9.62
CA LEU A 280 42.72 30.29 8.87
C LEU A 280 43.28 31.58 8.26
N LEU A 281 42.43 32.43 7.66
CA LEU A 281 42.85 33.71 7.11
C LEU A 281 43.42 34.62 8.21
N ALA A 282 42.78 34.70 9.37
CA ALA A 282 43.29 35.48 10.50
C ALA A 282 44.66 34.99 10.96
N TYR A 283 44.87 33.66 11.05
CA TYR A 283 46.18 33.07 11.37
C TYR A 283 47.23 33.38 10.30
N LEU A 284 46.88 33.29 9.01
CA LEU A 284 47.80 33.62 7.92
C LEU A 284 48.21 35.10 7.93
N VAL A 285 47.26 36.01 8.19
CA VAL A 285 47.54 37.44 8.34
C VAL A 285 48.45 37.69 9.53
N LEU A 286 48.19 37.08 10.69
CA LEU A 286 49.03 37.22 11.87
C LEU A 286 50.46 36.69 11.61
N LEU A 287 50.58 35.55 10.92
CA LEU A 287 51.87 34.97 10.54
C LEU A 287 52.61 35.84 9.52
N ALA A 288 51.90 36.44 8.55
CA ALA A 288 52.47 37.40 7.60
C ALA A 288 53.01 38.66 8.30
N VAL A 289 52.28 39.17 9.30
CA VAL A 289 52.74 40.32 10.10
C VAL A 289 53.98 39.96 10.92
N LEU A 290 53.99 38.79 11.60
CA LEU A 290 55.14 38.33 12.37
C LEU A 290 56.38 38.14 11.49
N THR A 291 56.23 37.49 10.33
CA THR A 291 57.31 37.28 9.36
C THR A 291 57.83 38.61 8.79
N PHE A 292 56.95 39.58 8.53
CA PHE A 292 57.36 40.92 8.12
C PHE A 292 58.17 41.64 9.20
N ILE A 293 57.75 41.56 10.48
CA ILE A 293 58.48 42.15 11.61
C ILE A 293 59.87 41.53 11.77
N THR A 294 59.98 40.20 11.72
CA THR A 294 61.26 39.50 11.85
C THR A 294 62.17 39.80 10.66
N TYR A 295 61.63 39.77 9.44
CA TYR A 295 62.35 40.18 8.22
C TYR A 295 62.92 41.60 8.36
N ARG A 296 62.11 42.57 8.81
CA ARG A 296 62.55 43.96 9.01
C ARG A 296 63.60 44.11 10.11
N ARG A 297 63.61 43.25 11.13
CA ARG A 297 64.65 43.24 12.18
C ARG A 297 65.95 42.64 11.66
N VAL A 298 65.89 41.52 10.96
CA VAL A 298 67.07 40.84 10.39
C VAL A 298 67.74 41.71 9.33
N THR A 299 66.96 42.34 8.45
CA THR A 299 67.49 43.25 7.43
C THR A 299 68.15 44.49 8.02
N ARG A 300 67.57 45.08 9.08
CA ARG A 300 68.21 46.19 9.82
C ARG A 300 69.50 45.76 10.49
N TRP A 301 69.49 44.65 11.22
CA TRP A 301 70.70 44.11 11.85
C TRP A 301 71.79 43.81 10.81
N ARG A 302 71.44 43.25 9.65
CA ARG A 302 72.37 43.03 8.55
C ARG A 302 72.97 44.34 8.03
N LYS A 303 72.15 45.40 7.92
CA LYS A 303 72.62 46.72 7.54
C LYS A 303 73.57 47.30 8.60
N ASP A 304 73.20 47.25 9.88
CA ASP A 304 74.03 47.75 10.97
C ASP A 304 75.38 47.00 11.01
N LEU A 305 75.38 45.69 10.77
CA LEU A 305 76.59 44.87 10.72
C LEU A 305 77.49 45.22 9.51
N TYR A 306 76.89 45.57 8.38
CA TYR A 306 77.60 46.06 7.20
C TYR A 306 78.20 47.46 7.47
N ASP A 307 77.43 48.36 8.07
CA ASP A 307 77.85 49.71 8.43
C ASP A 307 78.99 49.70 9.47
N THR A 308 79.02 48.74 10.41
CA THR A 308 80.14 48.56 11.34
C THR A 308 81.41 48.00 10.70
N ARG A 309 81.29 47.22 9.61
CA ARG A 309 82.45 46.64 8.89
C ARG A 309 83.08 47.59 7.88
N LEU A 310 82.33 48.58 7.38
CA LEU A 310 82.86 49.67 6.54
C LEU A 310 83.92 50.52 7.26
N GLY A 311 83.98 50.50 8.60
CA GLY A 311 85.04 51.12 9.39
C GLY A 311 86.33 50.29 9.50
N GLU A 312 86.28 48.97 9.27
CA GLU A 312 87.48 48.10 9.28
C GLU A 312 88.29 48.25 7.98
N GLU A 313 87.70 48.79 6.91
CA GLU A 313 88.41 49.10 5.65
C GLU A 313 89.23 50.40 5.72
N LEU A 314 89.09 51.21 6.78
CA LEU A 314 89.80 52.48 6.99
C LEU A 314 90.95 52.41 8.02
N ILE A 315 91.22 51.22 8.60
CA ILE A 315 92.33 50.97 9.53
C ILE A 315 93.28 49.89 8.96
N SER A 316 93.64 49.99 7.68
CA SER A 316 94.82 49.33 7.10
C SER A 316 95.94 50.35 6.90
#